data_AF-A0A7K1EVV3-F1
#
_entry.id   AF-A0A7K1EVV3-F1
#
_cell.length_a   1.000
_cell.length_b   1.000
_cell.length_c   1.000
_cell.angle_alpha   90.00
_cell.angle_beta   90.00
_cell.angle_gamma   90.00
#
_symmetry.space_group_name_H-M   'P 1'
#
loop_
_entity.id
_entity.type
_entity.pdbx_description
1 polymer ?
#
loop_
_entity_poly.entity_id
_entity_poly.type
_entity_poly.pdbx_seq_one_letter_code
_entity_poly.pdbx_strand_id
1 'polypeptide(L)'
;MSFYEELLTLGQHLHERERLALYRFLFETKNGLYKSDAIELIRSQDLKRSIANGEIVYSLNGNVVSYAARKSGSSEFQENLRAVNLSEISRFRIRKLIKFFAQSEVEVIWNYPLQGRNLQEAGSYCILSYPYFDLRYFSNGRGRLIGLFNKLKIDDTDLRKKLKVS
;
A
#
# COMPACT_ATOMS: atom_id res chain seq x y z
N MET A 1 0.48 -1.69 23.25
CA MET A 1 0.80 -1.61 21.83
C MET A 1 -0.27 -2.37 21.09
N SER A 2 -0.98 -1.70 20.19
CA SER A 2 -2.04 -2.31 19.41
C SER A 2 -1.47 -3.26 18.34
N PHE A 3 -2.29 -4.15 17.79
CA PHE A 3 -1.83 -5.05 16.73
C PHE A 3 -1.41 -4.26 15.48
N TYR A 4 -2.12 -3.18 15.17
CA TYR A 4 -1.70 -2.27 14.10
C TYR A 4 -0.30 -1.67 14.35
N GLU A 5 -0.04 -1.14 15.55
CA GLU A 5 1.27 -0.60 15.92
C GLU A 5 2.38 -1.67 15.80
N GLU A 6 2.08 -2.92 16.18
CA GLU A 6 3.01 -4.04 16.05
C GLU A 6 3.39 -4.27 14.58
N LEU A 7 2.40 -4.34 13.68
CA LEU A 7 2.65 -4.53 12.25
C LEU A 7 3.54 -3.42 11.65
N LEU A 8 3.48 -2.19 12.17
CA LEU A 8 4.34 -1.09 11.71
C LEU A 8 5.83 -1.34 12.01
N THR A 9 6.17 -2.24 12.94
CA THR A 9 7.55 -2.53 13.34
C THR A 9 8.14 -3.78 12.67
N LEU A 10 7.30 -4.63 12.08
CA LEU A 10 7.72 -5.94 11.59
C LEU A 10 8.50 -5.85 10.28
N GLY A 11 8.19 -4.91 9.39
CA GLY A 11 8.91 -4.73 8.13
C GLY A 11 9.00 -6.02 7.34
N GLN A 12 10.23 -6.48 7.05
CA GLN A 12 10.50 -7.72 6.30
C GLN A 12 9.88 -8.98 6.92
N HIS A 13 9.58 -8.95 8.21
CA HIS A 13 8.98 -10.06 8.95
C HIS A 13 7.45 -10.13 8.80
N LEU A 14 6.83 -9.20 8.07
CA LEU A 14 5.40 -9.26 7.79
C LEU A 14 5.06 -10.43 6.85
N HIS A 15 4.27 -11.38 7.36
CA HIS A 15 3.77 -12.47 6.56
C HIS A 15 2.81 -11.99 5.48
N GLU A 16 2.67 -12.75 4.40
CA GLU A 16 1.80 -12.40 3.26
C GLU A 16 0.35 -12.12 3.69
N ARG A 17 -0.20 -12.94 4.60
CA ARG A 17 -1.55 -12.76 5.14
C ARG A 17 -1.69 -11.47 5.94
N GLU A 18 -0.67 -11.09 6.69
CA GLU A 18 -0.66 -9.85 7.48
C GLU A 18 -0.60 -8.63 6.58
N ARG A 19 0.24 -8.66 5.53
CA ARG A 19 0.32 -7.58 4.55
C ARG A 19 -1.00 -7.40 3.79
N LEU A 20 -1.66 -8.49 3.40
CA LEU A 20 -2.98 -8.43 2.76
C LEU A 20 -4.06 -7.89 3.72
N ALA A 21 -4.05 -8.34 4.99
CA ALA A 21 -4.98 -7.86 6.00
C ALA A 21 -4.75 -6.37 6.30
N LEU A 22 -3.49 -5.93 6.38
CA LEU A 22 -3.09 -4.54 6.55
C LEU A 22 -3.54 -3.68 5.38
N TYR A 23 -3.35 -4.12 4.14
CA TYR A 23 -3.87 -3.45 2.95
C TYR A 23 -5.39 -3.24 3.04
N ARG A 24 -6.15 -4.30 3.37
CA ARG A 24 -7.61 -4.22 3.50
C ARG A 24 -8.03 -3.30 4.64
N PHE A 25 -7.32 -3.35 5.77
CA PHE A 25 -7.54 -2.48 6.91
C PHE A 25 -7.34 -1.02 6.53
N LEU A 26 -6.18 -0.65 5.98
CA LEU A 26 -5.88 0.72 5.54
C LEU A 26 -6.88 1.21 4.49
N PHE A 27 -7.23 0.36 3.53
CA PHE A 27 -8.25 0.68 2.52
C PHE A 27 -9.61 1.01 3.13
N GLU A 28 -10.01 0.32 4.20
CA GLU A 28 -11.28 0.54 4.90
C GLU A 28 -11.23 1.75 5.82
N THR A 29 -10.21 1.85 6.67
CA THR A 29 -10.14 2.86 7.75
C THR A 29 -9.70 4.23 7.27
N LYS A 30 -8.79 4.29 6.28
CA LYS A 30 -8.31 5.56 5.72
C LYS A 30 -9.06 6.00 4.45
N ASN A 31 -10.20 5.38 4.12
CA ASN A 31 -10.94 5.68 2.89
C ASN A 31 -11.27 7.19 2.74
N GLY A 32 -11.74 7.83 3.81
CA GLY A 32 -12.03 9.27 3.81
C GLY A 32 -10.79 10.12 3.51
N LEU A 33 -9.68 9.84 4.20
CA LEU A 33 -8.39 10.48 3.97
C LEU A 33 -7.92 10.27 2.53
N TYR A 34 -7.88 9.01 2.07
CA TYR A 34 -7.45 8.66 0.72
C TYR A 34 -8.31 9.28 -0.38
N LYS A 35 -9.60 9.53 -0.12
CA LYS A 35 -10.45 10.25 -1.05
C LYS A 35 -10.05 11.73 -1.14
N SER A 36 -9.79 12.37 0.00
CA SER A 36 -9.28 13.76 0.04
C SER A 36 -7.93 13.85 -0.66
N ASP A 37 -7.02 12.92 -0.35
CA ASP A 37 -5.69 12.79 -0.97
C ASP A 37 -5.78 12.60 -2.49
N ALA A 38 -6.75 11.81 -2.95
CA ALA A 38 -6.95 11.60 -4.39
C ALA A 38 -7.39 12.89 -5.09
N ILE A 39 -8.28 13.67 -4.46
CA ILE A 39 -8.72 14.98 -4.98
C ILE A 39 -7.55 15.97 -4.96
N GLU A 40 -6.77 15.98 -3.89
CA GLU A 40 -5.58 16.81 -3.75
C GLU A 40 -4.57 16.50 -4.85
N LEU A 41 -4.17 15.23 -5.00
CA LEU A 41 -3.21 14.79 -6.02
C LEU A 41 -3.67 15.12 -7.45
N ILE A 42 -4.96 14.97 -7.76
CA ILE A 42 -5.49 15.35 -9.08
C ILE A 42 -5.34 16.86 -9.32
N ARG A 43 -5.48 17.68 -8.27
CA ARG A 43 -5.37 19.14 -8.37
C ARG A 43 -3.92 19.63 -8.40
N SER A 44 -3.08 19.14 -7.51
CA SER A 44 -1.69 19.60 -7.32
C SER A 44 -0.68 18.85 -8.18
N GLN A 45 -1.06 17.71 -8.79
CA GLN A 45 -0.18 16.76 -9.48
C GLN A 45 0.85 16.05 -8.59
N ASP A 46 1.13 16.57 -7.38
CA ASP A 46 1.97 15.90 -6.39
C ASP A 46 1.32 15.90 -5.01
N LEU A 47 1.58 14.84 -4.22
CA LEU A 47 1.10 14.69 -2.85
C LEU A 47 2.16 14.03 -1.98
N LYS A 48 2.40 14.57 -0.79
CA LYS A 48 3.33 14.00 0.20
C LYS A 48 2.60 13.39 1.38
N ARG A 49 3.02 12.20 1.80
CA ARG A 49 2.54 11.52 3.01
C ARG A 49 3.68 10.79 3.70
N SER A 50 3.48 10.42 4.96
CA SER A 50 4.43 9.61 5.71
C SER A 50 3.70 8.48 6.43
N ILE A 51 4.37 7.33 6.53
CA ILE A 51 3.87 6.15 7.23
C ILE A 51 5.05 5.36 7.77
N ALA A 52 4.95 4.89 9.02
CA ALA A 52 6.08 4.30 9.75
C ALA A 52 7.33 5.20 9.68
N ASN A 53 8.49 4.67 9.29
CA ASN A 53 9.71 5.43 9.07
C ASN A 53 9.93 5.78 7.59
N GLY A 54 8.85 5.87 6.80
CA GLY A 54 8.90 6.18 5.39
C GLY A 54 8.19 7.48 5.04
N GLU A 55 8.77 8.21 4.10
CA GLU A 55 8.15 9.33 3.40
C GLU A 55 7.81 8.92 1.98
N ILE A 56 6.63 9.33 1.51
CA ILE A 56 6.06 8.98 0.22
C ILE A 56 5.77 10.26 -0.55
N VAL A 57 6.23 10.29 -1.80
CA VAL A 57 5.84 11.30 -2.78
C VAL A 57 5.04 10.60 -3.87
N TYR A 58 3.77 10.99 -4.00
CA TYR A 58 2.91 10.58 -5.10
C TYR A 58 2.98 11.64 -6.20
N SER A 59 3.09 11.18 -7.44
CA SER A 59 3.10 12.07 -8.60
C SER A 59 2.09 11.58 -9.63
N LEU A 60 1.38 12.51 -10.24
CA LEU A 60 0.46 12.29 -11.33
C LEU A 60 1.02 12.95 -12.57
N ASN A 61 1.35 12.15 -13.59
CA ASN A 61 1.75 12.65 -14.90
C ASN A 61 0.71 12.21 -15.94
N GLY A 62 -0.10 13.16 -16.38
CA GLY A 62 -1.24 12.91 -17.26
C GLY A 62 -2.25 11.96 -16.60
N ASN A 63 -2.27 10.70 -17.07
CA ASN A 63 -3.15 9.67 -16.52
C ASN A 63 -2.39 8.53 -15.80
N VAL A 64 -1.09 8.70 -15.55
CA VAL A 64 -0.27 7.74 -14.81
C VAL A 64 0.00 8.29 -13.43
N VAL A 65 -0.41 7.54 -12.40
CA VAL A 65 0.04 7.79 -11.02
C VAL A 65 1.27 6.94 -10.73
N SER A 66 2.27 7.53 -10.11
CA SER A 66 3.42 6.82 -9.55
C SER A 66 3.69 7.25 -8.12
N TYR A 67 4.55 6.49 -7.42
CA TYR A 67 5.10 6.94 -6.15
C TYR A 67 6.60 6.68 -6.05
N ALA A 68 7.24 7.56 -5.30
CA ALA A 68 8.60 7.43 -4.81
C ALA A 68 8.58 7.33 -3.28
N ALA A 69 9.56 6.66 -2.69
CA ALA A 69 9.65 6.56 -1.24
C ALA A 69 11.09 6.60 -0.74
N ARG A 70 11.26 7.15 0.46
CA ARG A 70 12.55 7.13 1.18
C ARG A 70 12.34 6.85 2.65
N LYS A 71 13.43 6.45 3.32
CA LYS A 71 13.46 6.40 4.78
C LYS A 71 13.45 7.82 5.32
N SER A 72 12.65 8.09 6.35
CA SER A 72 12.60 9.40 7.01
C SER A 72 14.01 9.84 7.42
N GLY A 73 14.37 11.07 7.05
CA GLY A 73 15.69 11.65 7.32
C GLY A 73 16.81 11.22 6.35
N SER A 74 16.55 10.34 5.39
CA SER A 74 17.49 10.07 4.30
C SER A 74 17.42 11.14 3.21
N SER A 75 18.49 11.30 2.43
CA SER A 75 18.60 12.33 1.39
C SER A 75 17.76 12.00 0.16
N GLU A 76 17.86 10.78 -0.36
CA GLU A 76 17.39 10.42 -1.70
C GLU A 76 16.10 9.60 -1.68
N PHE A 77 15.20 9.92 -2.62
CA PHE A 77 14.04 9.12 -2.92
C PHE A 77 14.39 7.97 -3.87
N GLN A 78 13.84 6.79 -3.57
CA GLN A 78 13.77 5.73 -4.57
C GLN A 78 12.58 6.04 -5.46
N GLU A 79 12.88 6.43 -6.69
CA GLU A 79 11.92 6.91 -7.67
C GLU A 79 11.17 5.77 -8.38
N ASN A 80 9.96 6.08 -8.86
CA ASN A 80 9.17 5.21 -9.76
C ASN A 80 8.96 3.76 -9.26
N LEU A 81 8.77 3.58 -7.96
CA LEU A 81 8.62 2.26 -7.32
C LEU A 81 7.39 1.51 -7.86
N ARG A 82 6.31 2.22 -8.15
CA ARG A 82 5.14 1.67 -8.83
C ARG A 82 4.47 2.74 -9.66
N ALA A 83 4.09 2.40 -10.89
CA ALA A 83 3.29 3.25 -11.76
C ALA A 83 2.03 2.53 -12.24
N VAL A 84 0.92 3.25 -12.32
CA VAL A 84 -0.38 2.69 -12.71
C VAL A 84 -1.18 3.69 -13.54
N ASN A 85 -1.68 3.25 -14.69
CA ASN A 85 -2.64 4.01 -15.48
C ASN A 85 -3.96 4.17 -14.72
N LEU A 86 -4.48 5.38 -14.64
CA LEU A 86 -5.78 5.67 -14.07
C LEU A 86 -6.89 5.56 -15.14
N SER A 87 -8.14 5.62 -14.70
CA SER A 87 -9.28 5.68 -15.63
C SER A 87 -9.59 7.15 -15.94
N GLU A 88 -10.03 7.44 -17.16
CA GLU A 88 -10.58 8.76 -17.51
C GLU A 88 -11.88 9.07 -16.75
N ILE A 89 -12.59 8.03 -16.31
CA ILE A 89 -13.84 8.17 -15.57
C ILE A 89 -13.52 8.49 -14.09
N SER A 90 -13.88 9.71 -13.65
CA SER A 90 -13.57 10.25 -12.31
C SER A 90 -13.84 9.28 -11.15
N ARG A 91 -15.01 8.61 -11.13
CA ARG A 91 -15.34 7.65 -10.06
C ARG A 91 -14.36 6.47 -10.00
N PHE A 92 -13.96 5.92 -11.15
CA PHE A 92 -13.01 4.82 -11.22
C PHE A 92 -11.58 5.31 -10.96
N ARG A 93 -11.25 6.53 -11.38
CA ARG A 93 -9.99 7.22 -11.09
C ARG A 93 -9.74 7.34 -9.59
N ILE A 94 -10.67 7.96 -8.86
CA ILE A 94 -10.59 8.13 -7.40
C ILE A 94 -10.51 6.77 -6.71
N ARG A 95 -11.37 5.82 -7.10
CA ARG A 95 -11.33 4.48 -6.49
C ARG A 95 -10.01 3.75 -6.72
N LYS A 96 -9.34 3.98 -7.86
CA LYS A 96 -8.04 3.39 -8.18
C LYS A 96 -6.92 4.06 -7.38
N LEU A 97 -6.98 5.39 -7.19
CA LEU A 97 -6.07 6.13 -6.32
C LEU A 97 -6.15 5.67 -4.87
N ILE A 98 -7.35 5.49 -4.31
CA ILE A 98 -7.52 4.98 -2.94
C ILE A 98 -6.84 3.62 -2.74
N LYS A 99 -7.00 2.72 -3.71
CA LYS A 99 -6.33 1.40 -3.70
C LYS A 99 -4.82 1.53 -3.85
N PHE A 100 -4.37 2.48 -4.66
CA PHE A 100 -2.96 2.76 -4.90
C PHE A 100 -2.28 3.26 -3.62
N PHE A 101 -2.88 4.21 -2.90
CA PHE A 101 -2.36 4.70 -1.62
C PHE A 101 -2.31 3.61 -0.54
N ALA A 102 -3.36 2.79 -0.42
CA ALA A 102 -3.35 1.67 0.50
C ALA A 102 -2.24 0.65 0.16
N GLN A 103 -1.97 0.42 -1.13
CA GLN A 103 -0.89 -0.47 -1.56
C GLN A 103 0.48 0.12 -1.21
N SER A 104 0.74 1.37 -1.58
CA SER A 104 2.04 2.02 -1.36
C SER A 104 2.35 2.15 0.12
N GLU A 105 1.37 2.44 0.99
CA GLU A 105 1.60 2.47 2.43
C GLU A 105 2.04 1.10 2.97
N VAL A 106 1.45 -0.02 2.51
CA VAL A 106 1.89 -1.36 2.93
C VAL A 106 3.31 -1.64 2.43
N GLU A 107 3.63 -1.26 1.20
CA GLU A 107 4.98 -1.41 0.65
C GLU A 107 5.99 -0.57 1.43
N VAL A 108 5.63 0.63 1.85
CA VAL A 108 6.48 1.50 2.66
C VAL A 108 6.65 0.97 4.08
N ILE A 109 5.60 0.44 4.71
CA ILE A 109 5.71 -0.23 6.03
C ILE A 109 6.64 -1.44 5.94
N TRP A 110 6.55 -2.22 4.85
CA TRP A 110 7.41 -3.39 4.62
C TRP A 110 8.89 -3.01 4.53
N ASN A 111 9.21 -1.91 3.84
CA ASN A 111 10.59 -1.49 3.57
C ASN A 111 11.19 -0.54 4.63
N TYR A 112 10.37 0.31 5.23
CA TYR A 112 10.78 1.32 6.21
C TYR A 112 9.93 1.23 7.48
N PRO A 113 9.98 0.09 8.20
CA PRO A 113 9.23 -0.10 9.43
C PRO A 113 9.72 0.84 10.54
N LEU A 114 8.86 1.04 11.53
CA LEU A 114 9.24 1.60 12.83
C LEU A 114 10.28 0.71 13.51
N GLN A 115 11.04 1.28 14.44
CA GLN A 115 12.00 0.50 15.22
C GLN A 115 11.25 -0.55 16.06
N GLY A 116 11.62 -1.80 15.88
CA GLY A 116 11.04 -2.95 16.57
C GLY A 116 12.10 -3.84 17.21
N ARG A 117 11.67 -4.98 17.73
CA ARG A 117 12.56 -6.01 18.30
C ARG A 117 13.32 -6.79 17.22
N ASN A 118 12.77 -6.88 16.03
CA ASN A 118 13.36 -7.63 14.92
C ASN A 118 14.41 -6.77 14.21
N LEU A 119 15.57 -7.37 13.96
CA LEU A 119 16.58 -6.78 13.10
C LEU A 119 16.05 -6.73 11.66
N GLN A 120 16.22 -5.58 11.00
CA GLN A 120 15.91 -5.41 9.59
C GLN A 120 17.18 -5.65 8.79
N GLU A 121 17.12 -6.50 7.77
CA GLU A 121 18.26 -6.75 6.91
C GLU A 121 18.45 -5.56 5.96
N ALA A 122 19.72 -5.19 5.73
CA ALA A 122 20.05 -4.22 4.71
C ALA A 122 19.71 -4.80 3.33
N GLY A 123 18.94 -4.06 2.53
CA GLY A 123 18.50 -4.54 1.22
C GLY A 123 17.87 -3.45 0.36
N SER A 124 17.60 -3.81 -0.89
CA SER A 124 16.86 -2.97 -1.85
C SER A 124 15.37 -2.89 -1.49
N TYR A 125 14.68 -1.89 -2.03
CA TYR A 125 13.25 -1.73 -1.82
C TYR A 125 12.45 -2.85 -2.51
N CYS A 126 11.63 -3.55 -1.74
CA CYS A 126 10.83 -4.69 -2.16
C CYS A 126 9.38 -4.29 -2.45
N ILE A 127 8.87 -4.69 -3.62
CA ILE A 127 7.44 -4.55 -3.99
C ILE A 127 6.87 -5.89 -4.45
N LEU A 128 5.55 -6.01 -4.39
CA LEU A 128 4.87 -7.15 -5.00
C LEU A 128 4.81 -6.99 -6.54
N SER A 129 5.03 -8.08 -7.27
CA SER A 129 4.86 -8.10 -8.73
C SER A 129 3.44 -7.69 -9.14
N TYR A 130 2.43 -8.20 -8.43
CA TYR A 130 1.03 -7.79 -8.58
C TYR A 130 0.54 -7.14 -7.29
N PRO A 131 0.05 -5.89 -7.34
CA PRO A 131 -0.51 -5.25 -6.14
C PRO A 131 -1.84 -5.91 -5.74
N TYR A 132 -2.23 -5.77 -4.48
CA TYR A 132 -3.42 -6.42 -3.91
C TYR A 132 -4.74 -6.05 -4.59
N PHE A 133 -4.79 -4.92 -5.27
CA PHE A 133 -5.96 -4.52 -6.06
C PHE A 133 -6.01 -5.13 -7.47
N ASP A 134 -4.94 -5.76 -7.95
CA ASP A 134 -4.94 -6.52 -9.20
C ASP A 134 -5.30 -7.98 -8.90
N LEU A 135 -6.34 -8.48 -9.57
CA LEU A 135 -6.81 -9.86 -9.39
C LEU A 135 -5.72 -10.90 -9.72
N ARG A 136 -4.72 -10.55 -10.53
CA ARG A 136 -3.58 -11.43 -10.84
C ARG A 136 -2.74 -11.79 -9.60
N TYR A 137 -2.77 -10.97 -8.55
CA TYR A 137 -2.14 -11.31 -7.27
C TYR A 137 -2.71 -12.64 -6.72
N PHE A 138 -4.03 -12.80 -6.71
CA PHE A 138 -4.72 -13.97 -6.15
C PHE A 138 -4.63 -15.23 -7.02
N SER A 139 -4.03 -15.15 -8.20
CA SER A 139 -3.82 -16.30 -9.10
C SER A 139 -2.36 -16.54 -9.44
N ASN A 140 -1.43 -15.83 -8.79
CA ASN A 140 -0.01 -15.88 -9.12
C ASN A 140 0.23 -15.68 -10.63
N GLY A 141 -0.46 -14.69 -11.21
CA GLY A 141 -0.34 -14.35 -12.62
C GLY A 141 -1.16 -15.20 -13.60
N ARG A 142 -1.80 -16.29 -13.17
CA ARG A 142 -2.58 -17.21 -14.04
C ARG A 142 -3.87 -16.61 -14.62
N GLY A 143 -4.12 -15.31 -14.42
CA GLY A 143 -5.25 -14.58 -15.00
C GLY A 143 -6.27 -14.09 -13.96
N ARG A 144 -7.08 -13.12 -14.37
CA ARG A 144 -7.98 -12.39 -13.45
C ARG A 144 -9.21 -13.17 -13.02
N LEU A 145 -9.71 -14.07 -13.86
CA LEU A 145 -10.88 -14.90 -13.53
C LEU A 145 -10.55 -15.88 -12.38
N ILE A 146 -9.46 -16.64 -12.51
CA ILE A 146 -8.95 -17.50 -11.44
C ILE A 146 -8.69 -16.68 -10.17
N GLY A 147 -8.11 -15.49 -10.34
CA GLY A 147 -7.83 -14.57 -9.22
C GLY A 147 -9.08 -14.13 -8.48
N LEU A 148 -10.17 -13.87 -9.20
CA LEU A 148 -11.46 -13.53 -8.58
C LEU A 148 -11.99 -14.68 -7.72
N PHE A 149 -12.01 -15.91 -8.25
CA PHE A 149 -12.44 -17.09 -7.48
C PHE A 149 -11.58 -17.33 -6.25
N ASN A 150 -10.27 -17.19 -6.36
CA ASN A 150 -9.35 -17.38 -5.24
C ASN A 150 -9.51 -16.28 -4.18
N LYS A 151 -9.70 -15.02 -4.60
CA LYS A 151 -9.91 -13.89 -3.69
C LYS A 151 -11.11 -14.11 -2.76
N LEU A 152 -12.20 -14.70 -3.28
CA LEU A 152 -13.42 -14.98 -2.50
C LEU A 152 -13.21 -16.07 -1.44
N LYS A 153 -12.20 -16.94 -1.59
CA LYS A 153 -11.87 -18.01 -0.65
C LYS A 153 -10.94 -17.56 0.48
N ILE A 154 -10.39 -16.35 0.41
CA ILE A 154 -9.46 -15.85 1.42
C ILE A 154 -10.24 -15.34 2.64
N ASP A 155 -10.07 -16.06 3.74
CA ASP A 155 -10.50 -15.62 5.06
C ASP A 155 -9.33 -15.01 5.84
N ASP A 156 -9.46 -13.72 6.13
CA ASP A 156 -8.55 -12.92 6.96
C ASP A 156 -9.31 -12.20 8.09
N THR A 157 -10.49 -12.71 8.44
CA THR A 157 -11.42 -12.06 9.37
C THR A 157 -10.79 -11.88 10.76
N ASP A 158 -10.03 -12.86 11.25
CA ASP A 158 -9.33 -12.78 12.53
C ASP A 158 -8.33 -11.61 12.57
N LEU A 159 -7.43 -11.55 11.58
CA LEU A 159 -6.43 -10.47 11.46
C LEU A 159 -7.10 -9.10 11.35
N ARG A 160 -8.15 -8.98 10.53
CA ARG A 160 -8.88 -7.72 10.38
C ARG A 160 -9.63 -7.31 11.64
N LYS A 161 -10.13 -8.25 12.44
CA LYS A 161 -10.72 -7.96 13.76
C LYS A 161 -9.67 -7.43 14.73
N LYS A 162 -8.51 -8.08 14.81
CA LYS A 162 -7.37 -7.62 15.63
C LYS A 162 -6.93 -6.21 15.27
N LEU A 163 -6.87 -5.89 13.97
CA LEU A 163 -6.55 -4.55 13.48
C LEU A 163 -7.60 -3.49 13.81
N LYS A 164 -8.89 -3.85 13.94
CA LYS A 164 -9.98 -2.91 14.24
C LYS A 164 -10.17 -2.61 15.73
N VAL A 165 -9.74 -3.53 16.59
CA VAL A 165 -9.73 -3.36 18.05
C VAL A 165 -8.49 -2.58 18.51
N SER A 166 -7.60 -2.25 17.57
CA SER A 166 -6.33 -1.53 17.76
C SER A 166 -6.49 -0.04 18.03
#